data_AF-A0A1W9GVF6-F1
#
_entry.id   AF-A0A1W9GVF6-F1
#
_cell.length_a   1.000
_cell.length_b   1.000
_cell.length_c   1.000
_cell.angle_alpha   90.00
_cell.angle_beta   90.00
_cell.angle_gamma   90.00
#
_symmetry.space_group_name_H-M   'P 1'
#
loop_
_entity.id
_entity.type
_entity.pdbx_description
1 polymer ?
#
loop_
_entity_poly.entity_id
_entity_poly.type
_entity_poly.pdbx_seq_one_letter_code
_entity_poly.pdbx_strand_id
1 'polypeptide(L)'
;MAIAGLLLGFGASGCSKQQATADKNKVVAGETYEEFDQRRDALGGTRGSFAGQGCTQDCSGHEAGYAWAEEKGITDPDHCGGKSWSFIEGCRAYAEQASAEGEQGE
;
A
#
# COMPACT_ATOMS: atom_id res chain seq x y z
N MET A 1 12.39 -59.79 -0.56
CA MET A 1 13.24 -58.58 -0.54
C MET A 1 13.17 -57.93 -1.91
N ALA A 2 12.46 -56.81 -2.05
CA ALA A 2 12.66 -55.82 -3.11
C ALA A 2 11.89 -54.55 -2.71
N ILE A 3 12.68 -53.61 -2.19
CA ILE A 3 12.53 -52.17 -2.04
C ILE A 3 11.20 -51.49 -2.42
N ALA A 4 10.67 -50.77 -1.42
CA ALA A 4 9.67 -49.74 -1.52
C ALA A 4 10.13 -48.59 -2.43
N GLY A 5 9.25 -48.18 -3.35
CA GLY A 5 9.36 -46.92 -4.10
C GLY A 5 8.30 -45.94 -3.60
N LEU A 6 8.60 -45.24 -2.50
CA LEU A 6 7.78 -44.15 -1.98
C LEU A 6 8.13 -42.88 -2.78
N LEU A 7 7.38 -42.60 -3.85
CA LEU A 7 7.44 -41.28 -4.49
C LEU A 7 6.44 -40.35 -3.80
N LEU A 8 6.92 -39.70 -2.73
CA LEU A 8 6.31 -38.50 -2.19
C LEU A 8 6.48 -37.38 -3.21
N GLY A 9 5.45 -37.17 -4.02
CA GLY A 9 5.31 -35.95 -4.80
C GLY A 9 5.10 -34.77 -3.84
N PHE A 10 6.19 -34.04 -3.56
CA PHE A 10 6.12 -32.68 -3.03
C PHE A 10 5.52 -31.78 -4.12
N GLY A 11 4.19 -31.66 -4.13
CA GLY A 11 3.51 -30.57 -4.81
C GLY A 11 3.82 -29.28 -4.07
N ALA A 12 4.61 -28.41 -4.68
CA ALA A 12 4.99 -27.12 -4.13
C ALA A 12 3.76 -26.33 -3.68
N SER A 13 3.75 -25.93 -2.40
CA SER A 13 2.90 -24.86 -1.89
C SER A 13 3.30 -23.53 -2.55
N GLY A 14 2.89 -23.35 -3.80
CA GLY A 14 2.77 -22.03 -4.39
C GLY A 14 1.58 -21.36 -3.72
N CYS A 15 1.86 -20.43 -2.79
CA CYS A 15 0.86 -19.49 -2.31
C CYS A 15 0.54 -18.56 -3.49
N SER A 16 -0.30 -19.03 -4.42
CA SER A 16 -0.74 -18.29 -5.59
C SER A 16 -1.66 -17.16 -5.14
N LYS A 17 -1.07 -16.07 -4.68
CA LYS A 17 -1.73 -14.79 -4.44
C LYS A 17 -1.99 -14.12 -5.79
N GLN A 18 -2.85 -14.75 -6.58
CA GLN A 18 -3.27 -14.24 -7.88
C GLN A 18 -4.45 -13.29 -7.63
N GLN A 19 -4.14 -12.07 -7.15
CA GLN A 19 -5.10 -11.01 -6.96
C GLN A 19 -4.68 -9.76 -7.76
N ALA A 20 -5.59 -9.35 -8.66
CA ALA A 20 -5.73 -8.03 -9.28
C ALA A 20 -4.52 -7.44 -10.03
N THR A 21 -4.54 -7.50 -11.35
CA THR A 21 -3.53 -6.96 -12.28
C THR A 21 -3.98 -5.65 -12.95
N ALA A 22 -4.78 -4.82 -12.26
CA ALA A 22 -5.27 -3.55 -12.84
C ALA A 22 -4.49 -2.31 -12.35
N ASP A 23 -3.92 -2.32 -11.14
CA ASP A 23 -3.23 -1.14 -10.56
C ASP A 23 -1.70 -1.30 -10.45
N LYS A 24 -1.17 -2.53 -10.38
CA LYS A 24 0.26 -2.84 -10.16
C LYS A 24 1.25 -2.26 -11.18
N ASN A 25 0.76 -1.89 -12.37
CA ASN A 25 1.61 -1.35 -13.42
C ASN A 25 1.51 0.18 -13.53
N LYS A 26 0.75 0.83 -12.64
CA LYS A 26 0.72 2.28 -12.57
C LYS A 26 2.08 2.75 -12.05
N VAL A 27 2.72 3.64 -12.79
CA VAL A 27 4.00 4.24 -12.42
C VAL A 27 3.76 5.66 -11.95
N VAL A 28 4.18 6.00 -10.73
CA VAL A 28 4.12 7.35 -10.16
C VAL A 28 5.54 7.70 -9.69
N ALA A 29 6.01 8.90 -10.01
CA ALA A 29 7.39 9.34 -9.71
C ALA A 29 8.50 8.42 -10.25
N GLY A 30 8.21 7.57 -11.26
CA GLY A 30 9.19 6.68 -11.88
C GLY A 30 9.30 5.28 -11.26
N GLU A 31 8.47 4.93 -10.29
CA GLU A 31 8.39 3.57 -9.72
C GLU A 31 6.94 3.07 -9.64
N THR A 32 6.76 1.75 -9.66
CA THR A 32 5.47 1.10 -9.36
C THR A 32 5.17 1.15 -7.86
N TYR A 33 3.91 0.91 -7.48
CA TYR A 33 3.55 0.85 -6.06
C TYR A 33 4.29 -0.30 -5.35
N GLU A 34 4.42 -1.45 -6.00
CA GLU A 34 5.14 -2.61 -5.46
C GLU A 34 6.61 -2.32 -5.19
N GLU A 35 7.30 -1.61 -6.10
CA GLU A 35 8.70 -1.23 -5.92
C GLU A 35 8.86 -0.22 -4.77
N PHE A 36 7.94 0.75 -4.69
CA PHE A 36 7.89 1.71 -3.60
C PHE A 36 7.68 1.03 -2.24
N ASP A 37 6.71 0.11 -2.18
CA ASP A 37 6.34 -0.62 -0.96
C ASP A 37 7.50 -1.49 -0.46
N GLN A 38 8.16 -2.23 -1.36
CA GLN A 38 9.35 -3.02 -1.00
C GLN A 38 10.48 -2.16 -0.43
N ARG A 39 10.75 -1.00 -1.06
CA ARG A 39 11.78 -0.07 -0.58
C ARG A 39 11.41 0.48 0.80
N ARG A 40 10.15 0.80 1.04
CA ARG A 40 9.63 1.29 2.32
C ARG A 40 9.72 0.22 3.41
N ASP A 41 9.29 -1.00 3.13
CA ASP A 41 9.30 -2.13 4.07
C ASP A 41 10.72 -2.53 4.48
N ALA A 42 11.68 -2.45 3.55
CA ALA A 42 13.09 -2.68 3.85
C ALA A 42 13.66 -1.71 4.91
N LEU A 43 13.01 -0.57 5.15
CA LEU A 43 13.41 0.41 6.17
C LEU A 43 12.76 0.14 7.53
N GLY A 44 11.78 -0.76 7.61
CA GLY A 44 11.14 -1.18 8.86
C GLY A 44 10.59 -0.04 9.72
N GLY A 45 10.11 1.05 9.10
CA GLY A 45 9.58 2.22 9.82
C GLY A 45 10.63 3.04 10.59
N THR A 46 11.93 2.79 10.40
CA THR A 46 13.02 3.53 11.09
C THR A 46 13.06 5.03 10.81
N ARG A 47 12.39 5.47 9.74
CA ARG A 47 12.25 6.88 9.36
C ARG A 47 10.91 7.49 9.78
N GLY A 48 10.19 6.80 10.67
CA GLY A 48 8.83 7.15 11.08
C GLY A 48 7.75 6.41 10.29
N SER A 49 6.52 6.65 10.70
CA SER A 49 5.32 6.11 10.08
C SER A 49 4.21 7.15 10.10
N PHE A 50 3.40 7.19 9.05
CA PHE A 50 2.21 8.01 8.93
C PHE A 50 1.00 7.11 8.68
N ALA A 51 -0.06 7.19 9.49
CA ALA A 51 -1.26 6.35 9.34
C ALA A 51 -0.95 4.83 9.21
N GLY A 52 0.08 4.35 9.93
CA GLY A 52 0.54 2.96 9.87
C GLY A 52 1.40 2.61 8.65
N GLN A 53 1.61 3.53 7.71
CA GLN A 53 2.48 3.38 6.55
C GLN A 53 3.89 3.91 6.84
N GLY A 54 4.93 3.18 6.43
CA GLY A 54 6.32 3.58 6.69
C GLY A 54 6.78 4.78 5.85
N CYS A 55 7.68 5.60 6.39
CA CYS A 55 8.25 6.74 5.65
C CYS A 55 9.56 6.33 4.94
N THR A 56 9.77 6.77 3.70
CA THR A 56 10.98 6.38 2.92
C THR A 56 12.16 7.32 3.11
N GLN A 57 11.92 8.57 3.46
CA GLN A 57 12.94 9.58 3.79
C GLN A 57 12.52 10.31 5.06
N ASP A 58 11.39 11.00 4.97
CA ASP A 58 10.64 11.65 6.04
C ASP A 58 9.15 11.48 5.72
N CYS A 59 8.27 11.77 6.69
CA CYS A 59 6.83 11.62 6.52
C CYS A 59 6.18 12.82 5.80
N SER A 60 6.96 13.78 5.31
CA SER A 60 6.43 15.02 4.72
C SER A 60 5.58 14.76 3.46
N GLY A 61 5.91 13.70 2.70
CA GLY A 61 5.12 13.31 1.54
C GLY A 61 3.70 12.88 1.92
N HIS A 62 3.58 12.07 2.98
CA HIS A 62 2.29 11.62 3.51
C HIS A 62 1.51 12.78 4.13
N GLU A 63 2.17 13.60 4.95
CA GLU A 63 1.56 14.79 5.56
C GLU A 63 1.03 15.78 4.52
N ALA A 64 1.80 16.03 3.45
CA ALA A 64 1.38 16.89 2.36
C ALA A 64 0.16 16.32 1.61
N GLY A 65 0.12 15.01 1.40
CA GLY A 65 -1.03 14.33 0.79
C GLY A 65 -2.28 14.42 1.64
N TYR A 66 -2.14 14.20 2.95
CA TYR A 66 -3.24 14.29 3.91
C TYR A 66 -3.81 15.70 3.99
N ALA A 67 -2.96 16.71 4.21
CA ALA A 67 -3.38 18.10 4.30
C ALA A 67 -4.02 18.60 3.00
N TRP A 68 -3.52 18.13 1.85
CA TRP A 68 -4.15 18.44 0.57
C TRP A 68 -5.54 17.82 0.43
N ALA A 69 -5.72 16.56 0.84
CA ALA A 69 -7.01 15.90 0.80
C ALA A 69 -8.03 16.59 1.73
N GLU A 70 -7.58 17.01 2.92
CA GLU A 70 -8.37 17.82 3.86
C GLU A 70 -8.79 19.16 3.24
N GLU A 71 -7.84 19.92 2.67
CA GLU A 71 -8.14 21.20 2.01
C GLU A 71 -9.14 21.05 0.86
N LYS A 72 -9.09 19.91 0.16
CA LYS A 72 -9.98 19.60 -0.98
C LYS A 72 -11.28 18.92 -0.57
N GLY A 73 -11.43 18.51 0.69
CA GLY A 73 -12.57 17.72 1.14
C GLY A 73 -12.69 16.39 0.39
N ILE A 74 -11.57 15.73 0.08
CA ILE A 74 -11.56 14.45 -0.62
C ILE A 74 -11.91 13.35 0.38
N THR A 75 -13.15 12.90 0.36
CA THR A 75 -13.62 11.81 1.22
C THR A 75 -13.56 10.44 0.55
N ASP A 76 -13.43 10.38 -0.78
CA ASP A 76 -13.31 9.14 -1.54
C ASP A 76 -11.82 8.79 -1.79
N PRO A 77 -11.30 7.66 -1.28
CA PRO A 77 -9.91 7.25 -1.50
C PRO A 77 -9.55 7.05 -2.98
N ASP A 78 -10.51 6.72 -3.84
CA ASP A 78 -10.28 6.53 -5.28
C ASP A 78 -10.07 7.87 -6.01
N HIS A 79 -10.44 9.00 -5.38
CA HIS A 79 -10.13 10.34 -5.89
C HIS A 79 -8.72 10.82 -5.53
N CYS A 80 -7.95 10.02 -4.78
CA CYS A 80 -6.56 10.35 -4.45
C CYS A 80 -5.62 10.13 -5.63
N GLY A 81 -5.13 11.25 -6.18
CA GLY A 81 -4.02 11.30 -7.13
C GLY A 81 -2.79 11.96 -6.52
N GLY A 82 -1.72 12.11 -7.29
CA GLY A 82 -0.53 12.80 -6.79
C GLY A 82 0.72 12.62 -7.63
N LYS A 83 1.79 13.28 -7.20
CA LYS A 83 3.11 13.24 -7.84
C LYS A 83 4.05 12.20 -7.24
N SER A 84 3.70 11.58 -6.12
CA SER A 84 4.45 10.50 -5.46
C SER A 84 3.51 9.52 -4.77
N TRP A 85 3.98 8.30 -4.51
CA TRP A 85 3.22 7.30 -3.76
C TRP A 85 2.96 7.71 -2.32
N SER A 86 3.95 8.29 -1.62
CA SER A 86 3.75 8.83 -0.26
C SER A 86 2.64 9.87 -0.18
N PHE A 87 2.54 10.75 -1.19
CA PHE A 87 1.46 11.73 -1.26
C PHE A 87 0.09 11.06 -1.44
N ILE A 88 0.00 10.07 -2.33
CA ILE A 88 -1.26 9.34 -2.57
C ILE A 88 -1.68 8.58 -1.31
N GLU A 89 -0.75 7.94 -0.60
CA GLU A 89 -1.02 7.25 0.67
C GLU A 89 -1.53 8.23 1.74
N GLY A 90 -0.93 9.41 1.85
CA GLY A 90 -1.40 10.46 2.74
C GLY A 90 -2.81 10.93 2.44
N CYS A 91 -3.13 11.14 1.16
CA CYS A 91 -4.48 11.50 0.73
C CYS A 91 -5.50 10.41 1.09
N ARG A 92 -5.18 9.15 0.79
CA ARG A 92 -6.07 8.01 1.07
C ARG A 92 -6.32 7.87 2.56
N ALA A 93 -5.29 8.07 3.38
CA ALA A 93 -5.44 8.04 4.83
C ALA A 93 -6.46 9.08 5.34
N TYR A 94 -6.51 10.28 4.77
CA TYR A 94 -7.56 11.26 5.08
C TYR A 94 -8.92 10.78 4.57
N ALA A 95 -9.01 10.39 3.31
CA ALA A 95 -10.27 9.99 2.68
C ALA A 95 -10.93 8.79 3.38
N GLU A 96 -10.13 7.79 3.79
CA GLU A 96 -10.58 6.63 4.56
C GLU A 96 -11.09 7.04 5.95
N GLN A 97 -10.41 7.98 6.62
CA GLN A 97 -10.87 8.53 7.90
C GLN A 97 -12.19 9.30 7.75
N ALA A 98 -12.25 10.21 6.78
CA ALA A 98 -13.43 11.03 6.53
C ALA A 98 -14.65 10.18 6.10
N SER A 99 -14.43 9.11 5.32
CA SER A 99 -15.47 8.13 4.99
C SER A 99 -15.97 7.40 6.25
N ALA A 100 -15.07 6.90 7.08
CA ALA A 100 -15.42 6.19 8.32
C ALA A 100 -16.10 7.09 9.37
N GLU A 101 -15.81 8.40 9.38
CA GLU A 101 -16.49 9.39 10.21
C GLU A 101 -17.88 9.76 9.68
N GLY A 102 -18.09 9.72 8.36
CA GLY A 102 -19.40 9.89 7.74
C GLY A 102 -20.39 8.74 7.99
N GLU A 103 -19.89 7.57 8.38
CA GLU A 103 -20.68 6.36 8.67
C GLU A 103 -20.97 6.16 10.17
N GLN A 104 -20.44 7.01 11.06
CA GLN A 104 -20.69 6.97 12.52
C GLN A 104 -21.66 8.05 13.01
N GLY A 105 -22.63 8.42 12.16
CA GLY A 105 -23.65 9.41 12.47
C GLY A 105 -25.04 9.02 11.96
N GLU A 106 -25.59 7.91 12.44
CA GLU A 106 -27.05 7.67 12.46
C GLU A 106 -27.48 6.92 13.73
#